data_AF-A0A8H3AEH9-F1
#
_entry.id   AF-A0A8H3AEH9-F1
#
_cell.length_a   1.000
_cell.length_b   1.000
_cell.length_c   1.000
_cell.angle_alpha   90.00
_cell.angle_beta   90.00
_cell.angle_gamma   90.00
#
_symmetry.space_group_name_H-M   'P 1'
#
loop_
_entity.id
_entity.type
_entity.pdbx_description
1 polymer ?
#
loop_
_entity_poly.entity_id
_entity_poly.type
_entity_poly.pdbx_seq_one_letter_code
_entity_poly.pdbx_strand_id
1 'polypeptide(L)'
;MATIVARLSKRSWDEVSDLCSSSLITMIRSDMTGGPSLEAVRLLNRMIKERRFLIHPKVLNCLLHLRLKTELGVRANREKIDRPEENREKVKKLRKGKKANTKEGQVYLSKKAKKALKANKEIEGEMAEATAEIDKEERAQQQTETLKLLFVLYFRILKHPKPTPLLPAALEGISRYAHMVNVDFFKDLLQVLKELIERGHFHEEEEEEEAGHVSVQGSEVLRQRLLCISTAFELLSGQGEALNIDLNDFVQHLYSLIPPLSLSPDIESSSQASTGRSIHLANSAELLFRALDKVFAPRTASTSHPPWRIAAFTKRLLTASTHFPPSTSVRTLEFVHALIVKYPQLDALLGSDDRAANGVYRPDVDDPQLANAFASSAWELQLLSTHWDEGVRTAALKITNFARS
;
A
#
# COMPACT_ATOMS: atom_id res chain seq x y z
N MET A 1 -16.43 21.12 14.40
CA MET A 1 -16.10 19.95 13.54
C MET A 1 -17.06 19.79 12.36
N ALA A 2 -18.38 19.73 12.58
CA ALA A 2 -19.36 19.54 11.50
C ALA A 2 -19.29 20.59 10.35
N THR A 3 -19.03 21.85 10.67
CA THR A 3 -18.86 22.94 9.68
C THR A 3 -17.66 22.73 8.76
N ILE A 4 -16.54 22.26 9.32
CA ILE A 4 -15.31 21.93 8.58
C ILE A 4 -15.58 20.75 7.63
N VAL A 5 -16.22 19.69 8.14
CA VAL A 5 -16.59 18.51 7.35
C VAL A 5 -17.57 18.87 6.24
N ALA A 6 -18.53 19.76 6.50
CA ALA A 6 -19.47 20.24 5.47
C ALA A 6 -18.75 21.01 4.35
N ARG A 7 -17.73 21.81 4.67
CA ARG A 7 -16.91 22.50 3.65
C ARG A 7 -16.09 21.52 2.81
N LEU A 8 -15.54 20.48 3.42
CA LEU A 8 -14.82 19.39 2.74
C LEU A 8 -15.71 18.51 1.86
N SER A 9 -17.03 18.63 1.95
CA SER A 9 -17.98 17.84 1.15
C SER A 9 -18.11 18.26 -0.32
N LYS A 10 -17.43 19.33 -0.72
CA LYS A 10 -17.44 19.84 -2.10
C LYS A 10 -16.51 19.03 -3.00
N ARG A 11 -16.84 18.98 -4.29
CA ARG A 11 -15.98 18.39 -5.34
C ARG A 11 -14.79 19.28 -5.69
N SER A 12 -14.97 20.61 -5.63
CA SER A 12 -13.89 21.58 -5.82
C SER A 12 -12.98 21.63 -4.60
N TRP A 13 -11.68 21.83 -4.86
CA TRP A 13 -10.67 21.93 -3.82
C TRP A 13 -10.09 23.34 -3.81
N ASP A 14 -10.48 24.12 -2.81
CA ASP A 14 -10.10 25.52 -2.63
C ASP A 14 -9.02 25.64 -1.53
N GLU A 15 -8.32 26.77 -1.43
CA GLU A 15 -7.35 27.03 -0.35
C GLU A 15 -7.97 26.89 1.05
N VAL A 16 -9.24 27.25 1.18
CA VAL A 16 -10.01 27.07 2.42
C VAL A 16 -10.22 25.57 2.73
N SER A 17 -10.40 24.73 1.71
CA SER A 17 -10.48 23.28 1.88
C SER A 17 -9.14 22.70 2.31
N ASP A 18 -8.02 23.21 1.79
CA ASP A 18 -6.67 22.86 2.26
C ASP A 18 -6.47 23.22 3.74
N LEU A 19 -6.85 24.44 4.15
CA LEU A 19 -6.80 24.87 5.56
C LEU A 19 -7.70 24.02 6.47
N CYS A 20 -8.89 23.65 5.99
CA CYS A 20 -9.80 22.75 6.71
C CYS A 20 -9.18 21.36 6.88
N SER A 21 -8.57 20.81 5.82
CA SER A 21 -7.95 19.49 5.84
C SER A 21 -6.73 19.45 6.75
N SER A 22 -5.87 20.48 6.73
CA SER A 22 -4.68 20.58 7.56
C SER A 22 -5.04 20.73 9.03
N SER A 23 -6.05 21.55 9.35
CA SER A 23 -6.59 21.70 10.71
C SER A 23 -7.13 20.37 11.26
N LEU A 24 -7.84 19.62 10.43
CA LEU A 24 -8.37 18.29 10.80
C LEU A 24 -7.23 17.29 11.00
N ILE A 25 -6.19 17.31 10.16
CA ILE A 25 -4.98 16.49 10.32
C ILE A 25 -4.23 16.84 11.62
N THR A 26 -4.07 18.13 11.94
CA THR A 26 -3.41 18.55 13.19
C THR A 26 -4.18 18.09 14.42
N MET A 27 -5.52 18.18 14.37
CA MET A 27 -6.39 17.70 15.44
C MET A 27 -6.23 16.19 15.64
N ILE A 28 -6.31 15.40 14.56
CA ILE A 28 -6.15 13.94 14.60
C ILE A 28 -4.76 13.53 15.15
N ARG A 29 -3.70 14.26 14.78
CA ARG A 29 -2.35 13.96 15.29
C ARG A 29 -2.16 14.34 16.76
N SER A 30 -2.83 15.39 17.22
CA SER A 30 -2.76 15.83 18.62
C SER A 30 -3.62 14.99 19.58
N ASP A 31 -4.54 14.17 19.04
CA ASP A 31 -5.47 13.38 19.84
C ASP A 31 -4.75 12.21 20.54
N MET A 32 -4.84 12.18 21.86
CA MET A 32 -4.27 11.16 22.74
C MET A 32 -5.33 10.23 23.36
N THR A 33 -6.60 10.66 23.36
CA THR A 33 -7.71 9.88 23.95
C THR A 33 -8.40 9.05 22.89
N GLY A 34 -8.52 9.58 21.66
CA GLY A 34 -9.17 8.90 20.52
C GLY A 34 -10.62 9.33 20.29
N GLY A 35 -11.22 10.07 21.24
CA GLY A 35 -12.60 10.56 21.16
C GLY A 35 -12.82 11.55 20.01
N PRO A 36 -12.06 12.66 19.93
CA PRO A 36 -12.13 13.60 18.81
C PRO A 36 -11.90 12.94 17.44
N SER A 37 -10.98 11.98 17.35
CA SER A 37 -10.71 11.23 16.13
C SER A 37 -11.90 10.35 15.74
N LEU A 38 -12.52 9.64 16.69
CA LEU A 38 -13.70 8.82 16.47
C LEU A 38 -14.88 9.67 15.97
N GLU A 39 -15.15 10.82 16.59
CA GLU A 39 -16.19 11.74 16.13
C GLU A 39 -15.93 12.28 14.73
N ALA A 40 -14.68 12.66 14.44
CA ALA A 40 -14.27 13.11 13.11
C ALA A 40 -14.53 12.02 12.05
N VAL A 41 -14.13 10.78 12.33
CA VAL A 41 -14.35 9.64 11.44
C VAL A 41 -15.84 9.34 11.27
N ARG A 42 -16.65 9.41 12.34
CA ARG A 42 -18.12 9.26 12.26
C ARG A 42 -18.76 10.31 11.35
N LEU A 43 -18.35 11.57 11.49
CA LEU A 43 -18.85 12.68 10.66
C LEU A 43 -18.40 12.54 9.19
N LEU A 44 -17.14 12.20 8.94
CA LEU A 44 -16.63 11.95 7.59
C LEU A 44 -17.36 10.76 6.94
N ASN A 45 -17.58 9.67 7.66
CA ASN A 45 -18.34 8.52 7.18
C ASN A 45 -19.76 8.87 6.78
N ARG A 46 -20.45 9.68 7.59
CA ARG A 46 -21.81 10.14 7.28
C ARG A 46 -21.80 11.02 6.03
N MET A 47 -20.89 11.99 5.98
CA MET A 47 -20.76 12.93 4.87
C MET A 47 -20.46 12.22 3.54
N ILE A 48 -19.53 11.25 3.53
CA ILE A 48 -19.16 10.51 2.32
C ILE A 48 -20.34 9.69 1.78
N LYS A 49 -21.13 9.10 2.67
CA LYS A 49 -22.35 8.35 2.29
C LYS A 49 -23.42 9.27 1.73
N GLU A 50 -23.69 10.40 2.38
CA GLU A 50 -24.71 11.37 1.94
C GLU A 50 -24.37 11.97 0.57
N ARG A 51 -23.08 12.16 0.27
CA ARG A 51 -22.59 12.67 -1.02
C ARG A 51 -22.39 11.60 -2.10
N ARG A 52 -22.81 10.35 -1.84
CA ARG A 52 -22.67 9.23 -2.80
C ARG A 52 -21.24 9.10 -3.37
N PHE A 53 -20.22 9.29 -2.53
CA PHE A 53 -18.80 9.16 -2.91
C PHE A 53 -18.28 10.19 -3.95
N LEU A 54 -19.05 11.23 -4.26
CA LEU A 54 -18.66 12.31 -5.19
C LEU A 54 -17.89 13.43 -4.46
N ILE A 55 -16.75 13.08 -3.87
CA ILE A 55 -15.92 13.99 -3.07
C ILE A 55 -14.49 13.99 -3.61
N HIS A 56 -13.73 15.06 -3.32
CA HIS A 56 -12.33 15.13 -3.66
C HIS A 56 -11.48 14.06 -2.91
N PRO A 57 -10.57 13.33 -3.58
CA PRO A 57 -9.80 12.22 -2.98
C PRO A 57 -8.98 12.64 -1.74
N LYS A 58 -8.46 13.87 -1.73
CA LYS A 58 -7.68 14.44 -0.61
C LYS A 58 -8.42 14.38 0.74
N VAL A 59 -9.74 14.29 0.78
CA VAL A 59 -10.49 14.17 2.05
C VAL A 59 -10.14 12.86 2.78
N LEU A 60 -9.93 11.76 2.05
CA LEU A 60 -9.55 10.48 2.63
C LEU A 60 -8.11 10.49 3.16
N ASN A 61 -7.24 11.37 2.66
CA ASN A 61 -5.86 11.51 3.16
C ASN A 61 -5.84 11.93 4.64
N CYS A 62 -6.87 12.65 5.12
CA CYS A 62 -7.01 12.96 6.55
C CYS A 62 -7.08 11.69 7.40
N LEU A 63 -7.73 10.63 6.91
CA LEU A 63 -7.89 9.35 7.62
C LEU A 63 -6.57 8.58 7.73
N LEU A 64 -5.58 8.85 6.86
CA LEU A 64 -4.27 8.19 6.88
C LEU A 64 -3.38 8.65 8.05
N HIS A 65 -3.73 9.76 8.69
CA HIS A 65 -2.98 10.35 9.80
C HIS A 65 -3.45 9.90 11.19
N LEU A 66 -4.42 8.97 11.26
CA LEU A 66 -4.86 8.38 12.53
C LEU A 66 -3.70 7.63 13.21
N ARG A 67 -3.49 7.85 14.51
CA ARG A 67 -2.39 7.29 15.34
C ARG A 67 -2.59 5.84 15.78
N LEU A 68 -3.38 5.09 15.03
CA LEU A 68 -3.73 3.70 15.35
C LEU A 68 -2.50 2.77 15.36
N LYS A 69 -1.45 3.12 14.58
CA LYS A 69 -0.22 2.32 14.40
C LYS A 69 0.64 2.15 15.65
N THR A 70 0.67 3.14 16.54
CA THR A 70 1.60 3.14 17.69
C THR A 70 1.03 2.48 18.93
N GLU A 71 -0.28 2.24 19.00
CA GLU A 71 -0.97 2.00 20.28
C GLU A 71 -1.69 0.64 20.35
N LEU A 72 -2.13 0.09 19.21
CA LEU A 72 -2.70 -1.26 19.12
C LEU A 72 -1.65 -2.39 18.98
N GLY A 73 -0.40 -2.05 18.64
CA GLY A 73 0.72 -3.01 18.49
C GLY A 73 1.06 -3.80 19.77
N VAL A 74 0.45 -3.45 20.90
CA VAL A 74 0.58 -4.17 22.18
C VAL A 74 -0.29 -5.44 22.21
N ARG A 75 -1.32 -5.58 21.35
CA ARG A 75 -2.21 -6.76 21.38
C ARG A 75 -1.78 -7.93 20.49
N ALA A 76 -0.91 -7.72 19.48
CA ALA A 76 -0.46 -8.81 18.59
C ALA A 76 0.74 -9.60 19.14
N ASN A 77 1.26 -9.28 20.33
CA ASN A 77 2.50 -9.87 20.84
C ASN A 77 2.46 -10.13 22.36
N ARG A 78 1.37 -10.74 22.85
CA ARG A 78 1.22 -11.15 24.26
C ARG A 78 1.80 -12.54 24.58
N GLU A 79 2.47 -13.21 23.63
CA GLU A 79 3.11 -14.52 23.85
C GLU A 79 4.65 -14.48 24.00
N LYS A 80 5.27 -13.30 24.05
CA LYS A 80 6.65 -13.16 24.55
C LYS A 80 6.70 -12.15 25.68
N ILE A 81 6.24 -12.62 26.84
CA ILE A 81 6.74 -12.14 28.13
C ILE A 81 8.22 -12.51 28.16
N ASP A 82 9.08 -11.49 28.06
CA ASP A 82 10.34 -11.36 28.80
C ASP A 82 11.25 -10.38 28.07
N ARG A 83 11.37 -9.16 28.64
CA ARG A 83 12.58 -8.32 28.62
C ARG A 83 12.36 -7.05 29.46
N PRO A 84 13.44 -6.50 30.05
CA PRO A 84 13.63 -6.53 31.49
C PRO A 84 13.40 -5.16 32.15
N GLU A 85 13.07 -5.19 33.44
CA GLU A 85 12.78 -4.02 34.29
C GLU A 85 14.01 -3.15 34.64
N GLU A 86 15.09 -3.16 33.87
CA GLU A 86 16.36 -2.57 34.33
C GLU A 86 16.52 -1.04 34.15
N ASN A 87 15.57 -0.34 33.51
CA ASN A 87 15.72 1.10 33.26
C ASN A 87 14.88 2.03 34.13
N ARG A 88 14.02 1.52 35.03
CA ARG A 88 13.25 2.38 35.97
C ARG A 88 14.01 2.75 37.25
N GLU A 89 15.02 1.97 37.64
CA GLU A 89 15.80 2.28 38.85
C GLU A 89 16.86 3.37 38.67
N LYS A 90 17.42 3.53 37.46
CA LYS A 90 18.51 4.49 37.21
C LYS A 90 18.04 5.96 37.20
N VAL A 91 16.78 6.23 36.86
CA VAL A 91 16.22 7.60 36.88
C VAL A 91 15.83 8.06 38.31
N LYS A 92 15.56 7.13 39.23
CA LYS A 92 15.27 7.47 40.64
C LYS A 92 16.53 7.82 41.46
N LYS A 93 17.73 7.37 41.06
CA LYS A 93 18.99 7.66 41.79
C LYS A 93 19.64 9.01 41.43
N LEU A 94 19.36 9.60 40.26
CA LEU A 94 19.93 10.90 39.84
C LEU A 94 19.20 12.14 40.39
N ARG A 95 18.06 11.99 41.09
CA ARG A 95 17.29 13.11 41.66
C ARG A 95 17.46 13.31 43.18
N LYS A 96 18.40 12.59 43.83
CA LYS A 96 18.68 12.74 45.28
C LYS A 96 19.81 13.74 45.61
N GLY A 97 20.43 14.39 44.62
CA GLY A 97 21.64 15.21 44.83
C GLY A 97 21.49 16.73 44.91
N LYS A 98 20.34 17.32 44.55
CA LYS A 98 20.19 18.81 44.54
C LYS A 98 18.78 19.24 44.96
N LYS A 99 18.55 19.32 46.26
CA LYS A 99 17.53 20.18 46.88
C LYS A 99 18.10 20.80 48.17
N ALA A 100 19.16 21.57 48.00
CA ALA A 100 19.51 22.62 48.95
C ALA A 100 18.88 23.92 48.40
N ASN A 101 18.17 24.63 49.28
CA ASN A 101 17.64 25.98 49.12
C ASN A 101 16.57 26.25 48.05
N THR A 102 15.33 25.93 48.42
CA THR A 102 14.16 26.82 48.24
C THR A 102 13.07 26.34 49.20
N LYS A 103 13.16 26.78 50.46
CA LYS A 103 12.09 26.67 51.46
C LYS A 103 11.60 28.08 51.77
N GLU A 104 11.03 28.75 50.78
CA GLU A 104 10.28 29.98 50.98
C GLU A 104 8.83 29.67 50.60
N GLY A 105 7.93 29.73 51.58
CA GLY A 105 6.50 29.46 51.41
C GLY A 105 5.95 28.17 52.05
N GLN A 106 6.67 27.50 52.96
CA GLN A 106 6.08 26.39 53.74
C GLN A 106 5.14 26.93 54.82
N VAL A 107 3.84 26.96 54.52
CA VAL A 107 2.80 27.14 55.53
C VAL A 107 2.94 26.02 56.58
N TYR A 108 3.09 26.38 57.85
CA TYR A 108 3.23 25.43 58.95
C TYR A 108 1.92 24.67 59.16
N LEU A 109 1.78 23.54 58.47
CA LEU A 109 0.61 22.66 58.57
C LEU A 109 0.63 21.87 59.90
N SER A 110 -0.51 21.87 60.60
CA SER A 110 -0.77 21.08 61.80
C SER A 110 -0.50 19.57 61.58
N LYS A 111 -0.13 18.83 62.63
CA LYS A 111 0.13 17.37 62.58
C LYS A 111 -1.06 16.59 61.99
N LYS A 112 -2.30 17.04 62.22
CA LYS A 112 -3.53 16.46 61.64
C LYS A 112 -3.64 16.75 60.13
N ALA A 113 -3.30 17.97 59.71
CA ALA A 113 -3.31 18.39 58.30
C ALA A 113 -2.23 17.67 57.48
N LYS A 114 -1.06 17.36 58.06
CA LYS A 114 -0.01 16.56 57.41
C LYS A 114 -0.42 15.10 57.19
N LYS A 115 -1.15 14.49 58.14
CA LYS A 115 -1.72 13.14 57.96
C LYS A 115 -2.79 13.13 56.87
N ALA A 116 -3.69 14.12 56.87
CA ALA A 116 -4.71 14.27 55.82
C ALA A 116 -4.10 14.49 54.43
N LEU A 117 -3.07 15.33 54.29
CA LEU A 117 -2.35 15.52 53.03
C LEU A 117 -1.64 14.26 52.52
N LYS A 118 -1.19 13.38 53.43
CA LYS A 118 -0.57 12.11 53.03
C LYS A 118 -1.62 11.11 52.55
N ALA A 119 -2.73 10.99 53.28
CA ALA A 119 -3.87 10.18 52.86
C ALA A 119 -4.46 10.68 51.53
N ASN A 120 -4.63 11.98 51.35
CA ASN A 120 -5.09 12.56 50.08
C ASN A 120 -4.12 12.27 48.92
N LYS A 121 -2.80 12.25 49.17
CA LYS A 121 -1.82 11.88 48.14
C LYS A 121 -1.82 10.40 47.81
N GLU A 122 -2.08 9.54 48.78
CA GLU A 122 -2.27 8.11 48.57
C GLU A 122 -3.54 7.88 47.73
N ILE A 123 -4.65 8.54 48.08
CA ILE A 123 -5.90 8.54 47.30
C ILE A 123 -5.69 9.12 45.89
N GLU A 124 -5.00 10.25 45.74
CA GLU A 124 -4.67 10.83 44.42
C GLU A 124 -3.81 9.88 43.58
N GLY A 125 -2.92 9.11 44.22
CA GLY A 125 -2.12 8.09 43.57
C GLY A 125 -2.97 6.92 43.06
N GLU A 126 -3.84 6.38 43.92
CA GLU A 126 -4.77 5.31 43.58
C GLU A 126 -5.76 5.75 42.49
N MET A 127 -6.29 6.99 42.58
CA MET A 127 -7.15 7.59 41.55
C MET A 127 -6.40 7.79 40.23
N ALA A 128 -5.13 8.19 40.25
CA ALA A 128 -4.32 8.35 39.05
C ALA A 128 -4.02 7.00 38.38
N GLU A 129 -3.83 5.93 39.15
CA GLU A 129 -3.63 4.59 38.61
C GLU A 129 -4.92 4.03 38.00
N ALA A 130 -6.04 4.12 38.72
CA ALA A 130 -7.34 3.68 38.22
C ALA A 130 -7.77 4.44 36.95
N THR A 131 -7.59 5.77 36.92
CA THR A 131 -7.89 6.58 35.72
C THR A 131 -6.99 6.23 34.55
N ALA A 132 -5.71 5.92 34.78
CA ALA A 132 -4.80 5.50 33.73
C ALA A 132 -5.11 4.12 33.15
N GLU A 133 -5.70 3.21 33.93
CA GLU A 133 -6.15 1.91 33.45
C GLU A 133 -7.44 2.02 32.64
N ILE A 134 -8.44 2.76 33.14
CA ILE A 134 -9.71 3.04 32.44
C ILE A 134 -9.44 3.73 31.09
N ASP A 135 -8.55 4.72 31.06
CA ASP A 135 -8.20 5.45 29.84
C ASP A 135 -7.54 4.54 28.77
N LYS A 136 -6.84 3.47 29.16
CA LYS A 136 -6.30 2.48 28.19
C LYS A 136 -7.40 1.62 27.59
N GLU A 137 -8.35 1.19 28.40
CA GLU A 137 -9.47 0.37 27.95
C GLU A 137 -10.41 1.16 27.03
N GLU A 138 -10.82 2.36 27.44
CA GLU A 138 -11.65 3.25 26.64
C GLU A 138 -10.98 3.59 25.31
N ARG A 139 -9.68 3.91 25.32
CA ARG A 139 -8.89 4.14 24.11
C ARG A 139 -8.88 2.93 23.19
N ALA A 140 -8.66 1.73 23.73
CA ALA A 140 -8.68 0.50 22.93
C ALA A 140 -10.06 0.24 22.29
N GLN A 141 -11.14 0.51 23.02
CA GLN A 141 -12.51 0.42 22.51
C GLN A 141 -12.75 1.45 21.38
N GLN A 142 -12.42 2.72 21.61
CA GLN A 142 -12.56 3.80 20.63
C GLN A 142 -11.74 3.54 19.36
N GLN A 143 -10.51 3.02 19.49
CA GLN A 143 -9.67 2.66 18.34
C GLN A 143 -10.25 1.48 17.56
N THR A 144 -10.79 0.47 18.24
CA THR A 144 -11.44 -0.67 17.60
C THR A 144 -12.70 -0.23 16.83
N GLU A 145 -13.52 0.65 17.42
CA GLU A 145 -14.66 1.25 16.73
C GLU A 145 -14.24 2.10 15.54
N THR A 146 -13.19 2.92 15.70
CA THR A 146 -12.64 3.75 14.62
C THR A 146 -12.17 2.89 13.45
N LEU A 147 -11.46 1.79 13.73
CA LEU A 147 -11.04 0.82 12.71
C LEU A 147 -12.23 0.18 12.00
N LYS A 148 -13.22 -0.31 12.75
CA LYS A 148 -14.45 -0.88 12.16
C LYS A 148 -15.12 0.12 11.22
N LEU A 149 -15.29 1.36 11.66
CA LEU A 149 -15.91 2.42 10.87
C LEU A 149 -15.13 2.76 9.61
N LEU A 150 -13.80 2.78 9.69
CA LEU A 150 -12.89 3.08 8.58
C LEU A 150 -12.88 1.95 7.54
N PHE A 151 -12.81 0.69 7.96
CA PHE A 151 -12.89 -0.44 7.04
C PHE A 151 -14.28 -0.58 6.40
N VAL A 152 -15.36 -0.37 7.16
CA VAL A 152 -16.72 -0.34 6.59
C VAL A 152 -16.86 0.76 5.54
N LEU A 153 -16.20 1.91 5.71
CA LEU A 153 -16.15 2.95 4.68
C LEU A 153 -15.38 2.48 3.44
N TYR A 154 -14.16 1.98 3.60
CA TYR A 154 -13.33 1.55 2.47
C TYR A 154 -13.96 0.40 1.70
N PHE A 155 -14.49 -0.63 2.36
CA PHE A 155 -15.22 -1.71 1.70
C PHE A 155 -16.45 -1.21 0.94
N ARG A 156 -17.14 -0.20 1.46
CA ARG A 156 -18.28 0.39 0.76
C ARG A 156 -17.87 1.18 -0.47
N ILE A 157 -16.71 1.84 -0.43
CA ILE A 157 -16.11 2.50 -1.61
C ILE A 157 -15.71 1.45 -2.65
N LEU A 158 -15.06 0.36 -2.23
CA LEU A 158 -14.64 -0.74 -3.11
C LEU A 158 -15.82 -1.48 -3.76
N LYS A 159 -16.88 -1.75 -2.98
CA LYS A 159 -18.07 -2.46 -3.47
C LYS A 159 -19.03 -1.57 -4.26
N HIS A 160 -18.70 -0.29 -4.47
CA HIS A 160 -19.54 0.60 -5.27
C HIS A 160 -19.57 0.10 -6.73
N PRO A 161 -20.75 0.11 -7.40
CA PRO A 161 -20.88 -0.47 -8.74
C PRO A 161 -20.10 0.29 -9.82
N LYS A 162 -19.91 1.60 -9.64
CA LYS A 162 -19.14 2.46 -10.55
C LYS A 162 -17.79 2.83 -9.93
N PRO A 163 -16.69 2.89 -10.71
CA PRO A 163 -15.40 3.33 -10.21
C PRO A 163 -15.55 4.73 -9.62
N THR A 164 -15.08 4.90 -8.39
CA THR A 164 -15.13 6.17 -7.69
C THR A 164 -13.74 6.81 -7.71
N PRO A 165 -13.64 8.15 -7.77
CA PRO A 165 -12.35 8.84 -7.69
C PRO A 165 -11.66 8.61 -6.32
N LEU A 166 -12.40 8.08 -5.35
CA LEU A 166 -11.93 7.74 -4.01
C LEU A 166 -11.22 6.38 -3.94
N LEU A 167 -11.31 5.56 -4.99
CA LEU A 167 -10.76 4.19 -5.00
C LEU A 167 -9.26 4.16 -4.66
N PRO A 168 -8.38 4.96 -5.28
CA PRO A 168 -6.95 4.95 -4.95
C PRO A 168 -6.68 5.30 -3.48
N ALA A 169 -7.36 6.32 -2.96
CA ALA A 169 -7.19 6.76 -1.57
C ALA A 169 -7.76 5.76 -0.56
N ALA A 170 -8.81 5.02 -0.91
CA ALA A 170 -9.34 3.93 -0.09
C ALA A 170 -8.38 2.74 -0.04
N LEU A 171 -7.80 2.35 -1.18
CA LEU A 171 -6.76 1.31 -1.27
C LEU A 171 -5.51 1.67 -0.45
N GLU A 172 -5.12 2.95 -0.45
CA GLU A 172 -4.02 3.44 0.41
C GLU A 172 -4.33 3.26 1.90
N GLY A 173 -5.55 3.61 2.29
CA GLY A 173 -6.00 3.44 3.67
C GLY A 173 -6.02 1.99 4.09
N ILE A 174 -6.43 1.09 3.19
CA ILE A 174 -6.43 -0.34 3.41
C ILE A 174 -5.01 -0.86 3.62
N SER A 175 -4.08 -0.61 2.70
CA SER A 175 -2.69 -1.10 2.83
C SER A 175 -2.02 -0.56 4.09
N ARG A 176 -2.29 0.71 4.44
CA ARG A 176 -1.73 1.36 5.62
C ARG A 176 -2.20 0.74 6.94
N TYR A 177 -3.42 0.24 7.00
CA TYR A 177 -4.07 -0.24 8.22
C TYR A 177 -4.37 -1.75 8.24
N ALA A 178 -4.03 -2.47 7.16
CA ALA A 178 -4.25 -3.89 6.96
C ALA A 178 -3.81 -4.77 8.13
N HIS A 179 -2.59 -4.55 8.63
CA HIS A 179 -1.97 -5.30 9.73
C HIS A 179 -2.68 -5.18 11.09
N MET A 180 -3.71 -4.34 11.20
CA MET A 180 -4.48 -4.16 12.44
C MET A 180 -5.86 -4.81 12.39
N VAL A 181 -6.23 -5.43 11.26
CA VAL A 181 -7.51 -6.10 11.08
C VAL A 181 -7.35 -7.59 11.31
N ASN A 182 -8.45 -8.26 11.67
CA ASN A 182 -8.45 -9.70 11.74
C ASN A 182 -8.13 -10.30 10.35
N VAL A 183 -7.31 -11.32 10.38
CA VAL A 183 -6.73 -11.98 9.22
C VAL A 183 -7.80 -12.64 8.33
N ASP A 184 -8.94 -13.04 8.93
CA ASP A 184 -10.09 -13.59 8.23
C ASP A 184 -10.70 -12.64 7.18
N PHE A 185 -10.56 -11.31 7.37
CA PHE A 185 -11.07 -10.32 6.44
C PHE A 185 -10.26 -10.23 5.13
N PHE A 186 -9.03 -10.76 5.10
CA PHE A 186 -8.20 -10.67 3.90
C PHE A 186 -8.77 -11.47 2.74
N LYS A 187 -9.43 -12.60 3.00
CA LYS A 187 -10.08 -13.40 1.94
C LYS A 187 -11.18 -12.61 1.25
N ASP A 188 -12.08 -12.00 2.02
CA ASP A 188 -13.16 -11.15 1.49
C ASP A 188 -12.61 -9.94 0.74
N LEU A 189 -11.53 -9.35 1.24
CA LEU A 189 -10.88 -8.20 0.61
C LEU A 189 -10.24 -8.58 -0.72
N LEU A 190 -9.49 -9.69 -0.77
CA LEU A 190 -8.89 -10.18 -2.01
C LEU A 190 -9.94 -10.54 -3.04
N GLN A 191 -11.08 -11.13 -2.63
CA GLN A 191 -12.20 -11.39 -3.51
C GLN A 191 -12.76 -10.09 -4.13
N VAL A 192 -12.95 -9.05 -3.31
CA VAL A 192 -13.40 -7.73 -3.81
C VAL A 192 -12.37 -7.10 -4.76
N LEU A 193 -11.07 -7.23 -4.48
CA LEU A 193 -10.02 -6.76 -5.39
C LEU A 193 -10.02 -7.52 -6.71
N LYS A 194 -10.24 -8.84 -6.68
CA LYS A 194 -10.36 -9.65 -7.90
C LYS A 194 -11.55 -9.22 -8.73
N GLU A 195 -12.73 -9.06 -8.12
CA GLU A 195 -13.92 -8.54 -8.81
C GLU A 195 -13.68 -7.14 -9.42
N LEU A 196 -12.92 -6.27 -8.76
CA LEU A 196 -12.57 -4.95 -9.30
C LEU A 196 -11.64 -5.02 -10.51
N ILE A 197 -10.70 -5.98 -10.53
CA ILE A 197 -9.82 -6.21 -11.67
C ILE A 197 -10.63 -6.75 -12.86
N GLU A 198 -11.54 -7.70 -12.62
CA GLU A 198 -12.39 -8.31 -13.65
C GLU A 198 -13.42 -7.32 -14.22
N ARG A 199 -14.02 -6.45 -13.38
CA ARG A 199 -14.96 -5.42 -13.84
C ARG A 199 -14.36 -4.43 -14.84
N GLY A 200 -13.07 -4.14 -14.71
CA GLY A 200 -12.40 -3.31 -15.71
C GLY A 200 -12.47 -3.93 -17.10
N HIS A 201 -12.40 -5.27 -17.20
CA HIS A 201 -12.38 -6.01 -18.46
C HIS A 201 -13.69 -5.90 -19.25
N PHE A 202 -14.84 -5.76 -18.56
CA PHE A 202 -16.15 -5.67 -19.20
C PHE A 202 -16.48 -4.28 -19.74
N HIS A 203 -15.95 -3.21 -19.13
CA HIS A 203 -16.17 -1.84 -19.64
C HIS A 203 -15.44 -1.58 -20.97
N GLU A 204 -14.41 -2.36 -21.29
CA GLU A 204 -13.71 -2.27 -22.58
C GLU A 204 -14.55 -2.83 -23.76
N GLU A 205 -15.52 -3.72 -23.49
CA GLU A 205 -16.35 -4.35 -24.53
C GLU A 205 -17.70 -3.64 -24.78
N GLU A 206 -18.25 -2.92 -23.79
CA GLU A 206 -19.55 -2.24 -23.92
C GLU A 206 -19.47 -0.79 -24.44
N GLU A 207 -18.29 -0.17 -24.45
CA GLU A 207 -18.09 1.27 -24.77
C GLU A 207 -17.50 1.54 -26.17
N GLU A 208 -17.62 0.61 -27.13
CA GLU A 208 -17.19 0.81 -28.53
C GLU A 208 -18.02 1.87 -29.30
N GLU A 209 -19.13 2.39 -28.74
CA GLU A 209 -20.05 3.28 -29.47
C GLU A 209 -19.84 4.81 -29.32
N GLU A 210 -18.95 5.33 -28.45
CA GLU A 210 -18.74 6.80 -28.29
C GLU A 210 -17.25 7.24 -28.38
N ALA A 211 -16.76 7.35 -29.62
CA ALA A 211 -15.35 7.54 -30.02
C ALA A 211 -14.67 8.92 -29.73
N GLY A 212 -14.95 9.59 -28.61
CA GLY A 212 -14.39 10.93 -28.33
C GLY A 212 -13.51 11.08 -27.07
N HIS A 213 -13.75 10.26 -26.03
CA HIS A 213 -13.16 10.45 -24.69
C HIS A 213 -12.43 9.21 -24.13
N VAL A 214 -12.25 8.17 -24.94
CA VAL A 214 -11.90 6.79 -24.55
C VAL A 214 -10.46 6.64 -23.99
N SER A 215 -9.48 7.39 -24.51
CA SER A 215 -8.06 7.15 -24.17
C SER A 215 -7.69 7.48 -22.71
N VAL A 216 -8.26 8.55 -22.15
CA VAL A 216 -7.98 8.98 -20.77
C VAL A 216 -8.62 8.04 -19.75
N GLN A 217 -9.79 7.47 -20.10
CA GLN A 217 -10.48 6.52 -19.24
C GLN A 217 -9.78 5.16 -19.21
N GLY A 218 -9.31 4.67 -20.36
CA GLY A 218 -8.56 3.41 -20.44
C GLY A 218 -7.28 3.42 -19.59
N SER A 219 -6.49 4.49 -19.65
CA SER A 219 -5.27 4.64 -18.84
C SER A 219 -5.57 4.63 -17.32
N GLU A 220 -6.63 5.31 -16.90
CA GLU A 220 -7.06 5.33 -15.50
C GLU A 220 -7.57 3.96 -15.04
N VAL A 221 -8.27 3.20 -15.90
CA VAL A 221 -8.70 1.83 -15.61
C VAL A 221 -7.49 0.90 -15.42
N LEU A 222 -6.52 0.94 -16.33
CA LEU A 222 -5.28 0.15 -16.22
C LEU A 222 -4.52 0.48 -14.92
N ARG A 223 -4.43 1.76 -14.59
CA ARG A 223 -3.84 2.23 -13.32
C ARG A 223 -4.58 1.68 -12.11
N GLN A 224 -5.92 1.72 -12.11
CA GLN A 224 -6.73 1.18 -11.02
C GLN A 224 -6.54 -0.33 -10.85
N ARG A 225 -6.45 -1.10 -11.95
CA ARG A 225 -6.15 -2.54 -11.90
C ARG A 225 -4.76 -2.80 -11.29
N LEU A 226 -3.74 -2.06 -11.72
CA LEU A 226 -2.39 -2.13 -11.15
C LEU A 226 -2.38 -1.81 -9.65
N LEU A 227 -3.13 -0.80 -9.22
CA LEU A 227 -3.28 -0.46 -7.80
C LEU A 227 -3.89 -1.60 -7.01
N CYS A 228 -4.96 -2.23 -7.52
CA CYS A 228 -5.58 -3.38 -6.88
C CYS A 228 -4.58 -4.54 -6.73
N ILE A 229 -3.83 -4.87 -7.79
CA ILE A 229 -2.81 -5.93 -7.76
C ILE A 229 -1.69 -5.61 -6.77
N SER A 230 -1.15 -4.39 -6.79
CA SER A 230 -0.11 -3.96 -5.85
C SER A 230 -0.61 -4.04 -4.41
N THR A 231 -1.85 -3.62 -4.15
CA THR A 231 -2.43 -3.70 -2.80
C THR A 231 -2.65 -5.14 -2.35
N ALA A 232 -3.07 -6.05 -3.23
CA ALA A 232 -3.20 -7.47 -2.93
C ALA A 232 -1.86 -8.09 -2.50
N PHE A 233 -0.77 -7.78 -3.20
CA PHE A 233 0.57 -8.25 -2.82
C PHE A 233 1.07 -7.62 -1.53
N GLU A 234 0.72 -6.38 -1.23
CA GLU A 234 1.08 -5.74 0.05
C GLU A 234 0.31 -6.30 1.23
N LEU A 235 -0.99 -6.56 1.06
CA LEU A 235 -1.84 -7.16 2.09
C LEU A 235 -1.32 -8.51 2.55
N LEU A 236 -0.81 -9.31 1.61
CA LEU A 236 -0.25 -10.62 1.88
C LEU A 236 1.24 -10.60 2.22
N SER A 237 1.88 -9.43 2.23
CA SER A 237 3.26 -9.29 2.73
C SER A 237 3.26 -9.10 4.26
N GLY A 238 4.15 -9.80 4.97
CA GLY A 238 4.20 -9.76 6.44
C GLY A 238 3.23 -10.75 7.11
N GLN A 239 2.30 -10.27 7.95
CA GLN A 239 1.40 -11.14 8.73
C GLN A 239 0.46 -11.99 7.86
N GLY A 240 0.14 -11.52 6.66
CA GLY A 240 -0.70 -12.24 5.70
C GLY A 240 -0.02 -13.46 5.04
N GLU A 241 1.30 -13.59 5.13
CA GLU A 241 2.05 -14.71 4.55
C GLU A 241 1.68 -16.05 5.20
N ALA A 242 1.34 -16.02 6.49
CA ALA A 242 0.94 -17.21 7.25
C ALA A 242 -0.35 -17.87 6.73
N LEU A 243 -1.16 -17.12 5.96
CA LEU A 243 -2.42 -17.62 5.44
C LEU A 243 -2.28 -18.55 4.22
N ASN A 244 -1.10 -18.62 3.59
CA ASN A 244 -0.85 -19.40 2.38
C ASN A 244 -1.96 -19.25 1.32
N ILE A 245 -2.47 -18.02 1.14
CA ILE A 245 -3.48 -17.73 0.10
C ILE A 245 -2.80 -17.75 -1.26
N ASP A 246 -3.38 -18.49 -2.21
CA ASP A 246 -2.87 -18.50 -3.57
C ASP A 246 -3.12 -17.15 -4.25
N LEU A 247 -2.07 -16.66 -4.89
CA LEU A 247 -2.01 -15.38 -5.60
C LEU A 247 -1.87 -15.58 -7.11
N ASN A 248 -2.04 -16.81 -7.60
CA ASN A 248 -1.88 -17.14 -9.02
C ASN A 248 -2.77 -16.27 -9.92
N ASP A 249 -4.02 -16.04 -9.53
CA ASP A 249 -4.96 -15.20 -10.29
C ASP A 249 -4.44 -13.75 -10.44
N PHE A 250 -3.91 -13.16 -9.37
CA PHE A 250 -3.33 -11.81 -9.42
C PHE A 250 -2.06 -11.76 -10.26
N VAL A 251 -1.27 -12.85 -10.27
CA VAL A 251 -0.10 -12.98 -11.15
C VAL A 251 -0.53 -13.09 -12.61
N GLN A 252 -1.59 -13.84 -12.91
CA GLN A 252 -2.15 -13.94 -14.26
C GLN A 252 -2.70 -12.59 -14.74
N HIS A 253 -3.44 -11.87 -13.89
CA HIS A 253 -3.88 -10.51 -14.21
C HIS A 253 -2.71 -9.54 -14.41
N LEU A 254 -1.64 -9.64 -13.61
CA LEU A 254 -0.44 -8.84 -13.86
C LEU A 254 0.18 -9.16 -15.22
N TYR A 255 0.20 -10.44 -15.61
CA TYR A 255 0.71 -10.89 -16.90
C TYR A 255 -0.11 -10.35 -18.08
N SER A 256 -1.44 -10.35 -17.96
CA SER A 256 -2.33 -9.81 -19.01
C SER A 256 -2.30 -8.29 -19.14
N LEU A 257 -1.92 -7.56 -18.08
CA LEU A 257 -1.83 -6.10 -18.11
C LEU A 257 -0.57 -5.56 -18.80
N ILE A 258 0.49 -6.36 -18.95
CA ILE A 258 1.76 -5.87 -19.51
C ILE A 258 1.59 -5.31 -20.95
N PRO A 259 0.91 -6.00 -21.90
CA PRO A 259 0.74 -5.49 -23.26
C PRO A 259 -0.11 -4.21 -23.36
N PRO A 260 -1.30 -4.08 -22.74
CA PRO A 260 -2.05 -2.82 -22.81
C PRO A 260 -1.33 -1.67 -22.11
N LEU A 261 -0.54 -1.94 -21.06
CA LEU A 261 0.31 -0.92 -20.44
C LEU A 261 1.39 -0.41 -21.39
N SER A 262 1.99 -1.29 -22.20
CA SER A 262 3.03 -0.86 -23.16
C SER A 262 2.49 -0.03 -24.32
N LEU A 263 1.19 -0.12 -24.59
CA LEU A 263 0.51 0.70 -25.58
C LEU A 263 -0.04 2.01 -24.98
N SER A 264 -0.05 2.15 -23.65
CA SER A 264 -0.59 3.33 -22.98
C SER A 264 0.40 4.52 -23.05
N PRO A 265 -0.04 5.70 -23.53
CA PRO A 265 0.85 6.87 -23.65
C PRO A 265 1.20 7.50 -22.30
N ASP A 266 0.38 7.28 -21.27
CA ASP A 266 0.48 7.94 -19.96
C ASP A 266 1.23 7.10 -18.90
N ILE A 267 1.95 6.05 -19.29
CA ILE A 267 2.58 5.13 -18.32
C ILE A 267 3.58 5.82 -17.38
N GLU A 268 4.28 6.85 -17.87
CA GLU A 268 5.23 7.67 -17.10
C GLU A 268 4.55 8.90 -16.45
N SER A 269 3.33 9.25 -16.86
CA SER A 269 2.59 10.40 -16.36
C SER A 269 2.32 10.25 -14.87
N SER A 270 2.85 11.19 -14.07
CA SER A 270 2.57 11.25 -12.64
C SER A 270 1.23 11.96 -12.43
N SER A 271 0.28 11.26 -11.82
CA SER A 271 -0.94 11.88 -11.29
C SER A 271 -0.59 12.76 -10.08
N GLN A 272 -0.26 14.02 -10.37
CA GLN A 272 -0.02 15.14 -9.45
C GLN A 272 1.31 15.19 -8.68
N ALA A 273 2.00 16.33 -8.85
CA ALA A 273 3.12 16.79 -8.06
C ALA A 273 2.73 16.93 -6.57
N SER A 274 3.06 15.94 -5.76
CA SER A 274 3.14 16.13 -4.30
C SER A 274 4.26 15.27 -3.72
N THR A 275 5.01 15.87 -2.79
CA THR A 275 6.29 15.41 -2.25
C THR A 275 6.18 14.26 -1.22
N GLY A 276 5.26 13.31 -1.44
CA GLY A 276 5.02 12.18 -0.53
C GLY A 276 5.34 10.83 -1.19
N ARG A 277 6.11 9.97 -0.49
CA ARG A 277 6.26 8.54 -0.80
C ARG A 277 4.97 7.77 -0.49
N SER A 278 3.88 8.06 -1.21
CA SER A 278 2.68 7.23 -1.19
C SER A 278 2.62 6.36 -2.44
N ILE A 279 2.20 5.12 -2.26
CA ILE A 279 2.06 4.08 -3.29
C ILE A 279 1.14 4.56 -4.41
N HIS A 280 0.18 5.44 -4.11
CA HIS A 280 -0.86 5.86 -5.04
C HIS A 280 -0.54 7.18 -5.78
N LEU A 281 0.61 7.80 -5.49
CA LEU A 281 1.20 8.92 -6.24
C LEU A 281 2.22 8.45 -7.29
N ALA A 282 2.63 7.19 -7.21
CA ALA A 282 3.52 6.53 -8.16
C ALA A 282 2.88 6.52 -9.55
N ASN A 283 3.67 6.72 -10.61
CA ASN A 283 3.20 6.55 -11.98
C ASN A 283 2.91 5.06 -12.26
N SER A 284 2.20 4.77 -13.35
CA SER A 284 1.80 3.39 -13.69
C SER A 284 3.02 2.47 -13.89
N ALA A 285 4.13 3.01 -14.41
CA ALA A 285 5.41 2.32 -14.47
C ALA A 285 5.92 1.86 -13.09
N GLU A 286 5.99 2.76 -12.11
CA GLU A 286 6.46 2.44 -10.77
C GLU A 286 5.57 1.41 -10.08
N LEU A 287 4.25 1.47 -10.30
CA LEU A 287 3.30 0.45 -9.82
C LEU A 287 3.55 -0.92 -10.46
N LEU A 288 3.79 -0.97 -11.77
CA LEU A 288 4.12 -2.21 -12.49
C LEU A 288 5.38 -2.87 -11.91
N PHE A 289 6.47 -2.11 -11.78
CA PHE A 289 7.72 -2.66 -11.26
C PHE A 289 7.62 -3.05 -9.78
N ARG A 290 6.89 -2.29 -8.97
CA ARG A 290 6.62 -2.66 -7.58
C ARG A 290 5.85 -3.98 -7.49
N ALA A 291 4.86 -4.17 -8.37
CA ALA A 291 4.12 -5.44 -8.44
C ALA A 291 5.04 -6.58 -8.90
N LEU A 292 5.86 -6.38 -9.93
CA LEU A 292 6.84 -7.37 -10.41
C LEU A 292 7.85 -7.76 -9.33
N ASP A 293 8.41 -6.78 -8.61
CA ASP A 293 9.32 -7.00 -7.48
C ASP A 293 8.65 -7.86 -6.40
N LYS A 294 7.38 -7.61 -6.08
CA LYS A 294 6.62 -8.44 -5.12
C LYS A 294 6.31 -9.83 -5.64
N VAL A 295 6.08 -9.99 -6.94
CA VAL A 295 5.83 -11.29 -7.56
C VAL A 295 7.08 -12.18 -7.47
N PHE A 296 8.24 -11.63 -7.84
CA PHE A 296 9.52 -12.35 -7.93
C PHE A 296 10.44 -12.21 -6.71
N ALA A 297 9.99 -11.50 -5.68
CA ALA A 297 10.65 -11.45 -4.37
C ALA A 297 10.66 -12.85 -3.74
N PRO A 298 11.76 -13.22 -3.07
CA PRO A 298 11.79 -14.46 -2.29
C PRO A 298 10.80 -14.34 -1.11
N ARG A 299 9.61 -14.95 -1.23
CA ARG A 299 8.59 -14.94 -0.17
C ARG A 299 8.94 -15.91 0.96
N THR A 300 9.53 -17.06 0.62
CA THR A 300 10.13 -18.00 1.57
C THR A 300 11.31 -18.71 0.92
N ALA A 301 12.19 -19.33 1.72
CA ALA A 301 13.33 -20.10 1.22
C ALA A 301 12.96 -21.28 0.29
N SER A 302 11.69 -21.68 0.21
CA SER A 302 11.21 -22.81 -0.61
C SER A 302 10.32 -22.43 -1.79
N THR A 303 9.95 -21.16 -1.98
CA THR A 303 9.10 -20.75 -3.12
C THR A 303 9.94 -20.53 -4.37
N SER A 304 10.41 -21.62 -4.98
CA SER A 304 10.94 -21.58 -6.34
C SER A 304 9.80 -21.26 -7.31
N HIS A 305 9.87 -20.14 -8.03
CA HIS A 305 8.90 -19.86 -9.08
C HIS A 305 9.10 -20.86 -10.22
N PRO A 306 8.01 -21.38 -10.81
CA PRO A 306 8.16 -22.34 -11.89
C PRO A 306 8.88 -21.70 -13.09
N PRO A 307 9.79 -22.44 -13.77
CA PRO A 307 10.60 -21.92 -14.87
C PRO A 307 9.79 -21.25 -15.98
N TRP A 308 8.65 -21.86 -16.33
CA TRP A 308 7.76 -21.39 -17.38
C TRP A 308 7.18 -20.00 -17.08
N ARG A 309 6.89 -19.69 -15.80
CA ARG A 309 6.32 -18.39 -15.41
C ARG A 309 7.34 -17.29 -15.61
N ILE A 310 8.57 -17.53 -15.14
CA ILE A 310 9.65 -16.56 -15.26
C ILE A 310 9.94 -16.31 -16.74
N ALA A 311 9.99 -17.36 -17.56
CA ALA A 311 10.21 -17.24 -19.00
C ALA A 311 9.06 -16.49 -19.71
N ALA A 312 7.80 -16.78 -19.35
CA ALA A 312 6.64 -16.09 -19.90
C ALA A 312 6.66 -14.58 -19.62
N PHE A 313 6.90 -14.19 -18.36
CA PHE A 313 7.05 -12.79 -17.97
C PHE A 313 8.24 -12.14 -18.65
N THR A 314 9.39 -12.82 -18.70
CA THR A 314 10.60 -12.30 -19.36
C THR A 314 10.33 -12.00 -20.83
N LYS A 315 9.76 -12.96 -21.57
CA LYS A 315 9.47 -12.80 -22.99
C LYS A 315 8.46 -11.67 -23.23
N ARG A 316 7.37 -11.63 -22.47
CA ARG A 316 6.34 -10.58 -22.59
C ARG A 316 6.87 -9.20 -22.22
N LEU A 317 7.73 -9.08 -21.19
CA LEU A 317 8.39 -7.82 -20.83
C LEU A 317 9.37 -7.35 -21.90
N LEU A 318 10.10 -8.26 -22.54
CA LEU A 318 10.95 -7.93 -23.68
C LEU A 318 10.11 -7.41 -24.85
N THR A 319 9.00 -8.07 -25.18
CA THR A 319 8.06 -7.56 -26.19
C THR A 319 7.47 -6.20 -25.80
N ALA A 320 7.11 -5.98 -24.53
CA ALA A 320 6.60 -4.69 -24.06
C ALA A 320 7.65 -3.56 -24.13
N SER A 321 8.92 -3.88 -23.88
CA SER A 321 10.02 -2.90 -23.90
C SER A 321 10.30 -2.28 -25.27
N THR A 322 9.81 -2.88 -26.36
CA THR A 322 9.88 -2.26 -27.70
C THR A 322 8.88 -1.12 -27.89
N HIS A 323 7.84 -1.06 -27.06
CA HIS A 323 6.78 -0.06 -27.12
C HIS A 323 6.86 0.96 -25.98
N PHE A 324 7.49 0.59 -24.86
CA PHE A 324 7.67 1.48 -23.73
C PHE A 324 8.54 2.71 -24.05
N PRO A 325 8.29 3.86 -23.37
CA PRO A 325 9.22 4.98 -23.41
C PRO A 325 10.61 4.63 -22.84
N PRO A 326 11.67 5.38 -23.22
CA PRO A 326 13.06 4.99 -22.94
C PRO A 326 13.35 4.70 -21.46
N SER A 327 12.82 5.51 -20.53
CA SER A 327 13.12 5.34 -19.10
C SER A 327 12.51 4.03 -18.55
N THR A 328 11.27 3.72 -18.94
CA THR A 328 10.61 2.46 -18.62
C THR A 328 11.22 1.24 -19.31
N SER A 329 11.70 1.40 -20.56
CA SER A 329 12.39 0.34 -21.29
C SER A 329 13.72 -0.03 -20.63
N VAL A 330 14.52 0.97 -20.23
CA VAL A 330 15.76 0.73 -19.47
C VAL A 330 15.47 -0.04 -18.19
N ARG A 331 14.49 0.41 -17.39
CA ARG A 331 14.12 -0.27 -16.14
C ARG A 331 13.60 -1.69 -16.39
N THR A 332 12.88 -1.91 -17.49
CA THR A 332 12.43 -3.26 -17.90
C THR A 332 13.61 -4.17 -18.21
N LEU A 333 14.58 -3.68 -18.98
CA LEU A 333 15.78 -4.43 -19.34
C LEU A 333 16.66 -4.73 -18.13
N GLU A 334 16.84 -3.77 -17.21
CA GLU A 334 17.55 -4.00 -15.94
C GLU A 334 16.88 -5.07 -15.08
N PHE A 335 15.55 -5.04 -15.01
CA PHE A 335 14.76 -6.06 -14.30
C PHE A 335 14.90 -7.44 -14.95
N VAL A 336 14.80 -7.52 -16.29
CA VAL A 336 15.01 -8.77 -17.04
C VAL A 336 16.42 -9.31 -16.86
N HIS A 337 17.44 -8.45 -16.90
CA HIS A 337 18.82 -8.83 -16.64
C HIS A 337 18.97 -9.43 -15.23
N ALA A 338 18.36 -8.83 -14.21
CA ALA A 338 18.37 -9.38 -12.85
C ALA A 338 17.68 -10.77 -12.77
N LEU A 339 16.60 -11.00 -13.52
CA LEU A 339 15.97 -12.31 -13.62
C LEU A 339 16.89 -13.33 -14.31
N ILE A 340 17.54 -12.98 -15.41
CA ILE A 340 18.46 -13.87 -16.13
C ILE A 340 19.62 -14.29 -15.23
N VAL A 341 20.24 -13.34 -14.52
CA VAL A 341 21.31 -13.64 -13.55
C VAL A 341 20.83 -14.64 -12.50
N LYS A 342 19.63 -14.41 -11.93
CA LYS A 342 19.05 -15.22 -10.86
C LYS A 342 18.58 -16.60 -11.32
N TYR A 343 18.09 -16.74 -12.56
CA TYR A 343 17.42 -17.95 -13.07
C TYR A 343 18.13 -18.50 -14.32
N PRO A 344 19.01 -19.51 -14.17
CA PRO A 344 19.79 -20.08 -15.30
C PRO A 344 18.97 -20.72 -16.40
N GLN A 345 17.73 -21.10 -16.10
CA GLN A 345 16.81 -21.64 -17.11
C GLN A 345 16.48 -20.62 -18.21
N LEU A 346 16.61 -19.32 -17.93
CA LEU A 346 16.36 -18.26 -18.91
C LEU A 346 17.47 -18.13 -19.96
N ASP A 347 18.65 -18.72 -19.73
CA ASP A 347 19.74 -18.75 -20.73
C ASP A 347 19.27 -19.43 -22.03
N ALA A 348 18.25 -20.30 -21.91
CA ALA A 348 17.53 -20.82 -23.05
C ALA A 348 17.04 -19.69 -24.00
N LEU A 349 16.41 -18.64 -23.50
CA LEU A 349 15.88 -17.58 -24.37
C LEU A 349 16.98 -16.82 -25.15
N LEU A 350 18.23 -16.86 -24.68
CA LEU A 350 19.37 -16.18 -25.31
C LEU A 350 20.09 -17.06 -26.35
N GLY A 351 20.00 -18.38 -26.22
CA GLY A 351 20.65 -19.32 -27.15
C GLY A 351 19.97 -19.37 -28.52
N SER A 352 20.77 -19.44 -29.59
CA SER A 352 20.34 -19.63 -30.98
C SER A 352 20.24 -21.10 -31.40
N ASP A 353 20.58 -22.03 -30.50
CA ASP A 353 20.59 -23.46 -30.80
C ASP A 353 19.18 -23.97 -31.09
N ASP A 354 19.07 -24.84 -32.11
CA ASP A 354 17.81 -25.46 -32.47
C ASP A 354 17.31 -26.33 -31.32
N ARG A 355 16.14 -26.00 -30.80
CA ARG A 355 15.53 -26.73 -29.68
C ARG A 355 14.30 -27.45 -30.15
N ALA A 356 14.26 -28.74 -29.87
CA ALA A 356 13.02 -29.50 -29.87
C ALA A 356 12.13 -28.99 -28.71
N ALA A 357 11.47 -27.85 -28.92
CA ALA A 357 10.41 -27.36 -28.06
C ALA A 357 9.07 -27.83 -28.64
N ASN A 358 8.22 -28.41 -27.79
CA ASN A 358 6.89 -28.81 -28.21
C ASN A 358 6.01 -27.55 -28.28
N GLY A 359 5.43 -27.29 -29.46
CA GLY A 359 4.47 -26.20 -29.67
C GLY A 359 5.09 -24.86 -30.07
N VAL A 360 4.24 -23.84 -30.14
CA VAL A 360 4.59 -22.48 -30.60
C VAL A 360 4.36 -21.50 -29.46
N TYR A 361 5.20 -20.46 -29.36
CA TYR A 361 4.98 -19.36 -28.43
C TYR A 361 3.72 -18.57 -28.82
N ARG A 362 2.82 -18.37 -27.86
CA ARG A 362 1.55 -17.66 -28.03
C ARG A 362 1.57 -16.35 -27.25
N PRO A 363 1.91 -15.21 -27.90
CA PRO A 363 1.95 -13.91 -27.23
C PRO A 363 0.56 -13.40 -26.82
N ASP A 364 -0.47 -13.86 -27.53
CA ASP A 364 -1.90 -13.53 -27.40
C ASP A 364 -2.56 -14.14 -26.16
N VAL A 365 -1.98 -15.17 -25.56
CA VAL A 365 -2.59 -15.90 -24.44
C VAL A 365 -2.26 -15.23 -23.11
N ASP A 366 -3.29 -14.87 -22.33
CA ASP A 366 -3.12 -14.21 -21.03
C ASP A 366 -2.78 -15.12 -19.85
N ASP A 367 -2.70 -16.42 -20.09
CA ASP A 367 -2.17 -17.37 -19.12
C ASP A 367 -0.66 -17.61 -19.35
N PRO A 368 0.22 -17.24 -18.41
CA PRO A 368 1.66 -17.47 -18.54
C PRO A 368 2.03 -18.96 -18.65
N GLN A 369 1.18 -19.88 -18.17
CA GLN A 369 1.42 -21.32 -18.28
C GLN A 369 1.21 -21.84 -19.72
N LEU A 370 0.28 -21.23 -20.45
CA LEU A 370 -0.10 -21.65 -21.81
C LEU A 370 0.65 -20.88 -22.90
N ALA A 371 1.34 -19.78 -22.56
CA ALA A 371 2.09 -18.97 -23.52
C ALA A 371 3.27 -19.71 -24.17
N ASN A 372 3.86 -20.71 -23.50
CA ASN A 372 4.98 -21.51 -24.02
C ASN A 372 6.22 -20.69 -24.45
N ALA A 373 6.72 -19.83 -23.55
CA ALA A 373 7.81 -18.90 -23.86
C ALA A 373 9.15 -19.55 -24.25
N PHE A 374 9.45 -20.76 -23.79
CA PHE A 374 10.68 -21.47 -24.15
C PHE A 374 10.72 -21.95 -25.61
N ALA A 375 9.59 -21.94 -26.32
CA ALA A 375 9.53 -22.20 -27.76
C ALA A 375 9.93 -20.98 -28.61
N SER A 376 10.34 -19.88 -27.98
CA SER A 376 10.81 -18.66 -28.66
C SER A 376 12.20 -18.24 -28.17
N SER A 377 12.83 -17.35 -28.92
CA SER A 377 14.08 -16.68 -28.58
C SER A 377 13.84 -15.21 -28.24
N ALA A 378 14.75 -14.57 -27.50
CA ALA A 378 14.70 -13.16 -27.10
C ALA A 378 15.11 -12.20 -28.24
N TRP A 379 14.48 -12.33 -29.41
CA TRP A 379 14.80 -11.53 -30.61
C TRP A 379 14.62 -10.02 -30.42
N GLU A 380 13.80 -9.58 -29.46
CA GLU A 380 13.59 -8.17 -29.14
C GLU A 380 14.88 -7.48 -28.70
N LEU A 381 15.82 -8.21 -28.08
CA LEU A 381 17.11 -7.69 -27.68
C LEU A 381 17.93 -7.18 -28.88
N GLN A 382 17.81 -7.86 -30.03
CA GLN A 382 18.48 -7.45 -31.26
C GLN A 382 17.87 -6.17 -31.83
N LEU A 383 16.56 -5.96 -31.66
CA LEU A 383 15.91 -4.71 -32.05
C LEU A 383 16.34 -3.57 -31.11
N LEU A 384 16.30 -3.81 -29.80
CA LEU A 384 16.62 -2.82 -28.77
C LEU A 384 18.10 -2.43 -28.74
N SER A 385 19.01 -3.29 -29.21
CA SER A 385 20.44 -2.94 -29.37
C SER A 385 20.66 -1.85 -30.42
N THR A 386 19.70 -1.65 -31.32
CA THR A 386 19.71 -0.59 -32.36
C THR A 386 18.77 0.58 -32.03
N HIS A 387 18.23 0.62 -30.82
CA HIS A 387 17.31 1.68 -30.38
C HIS A 387 17.97 3.07 -30.44
N TRP A 388 17.19 4.14 -30.65
CA TRP A 388 17.73 5.50 -30.78
C TRP A 388 18.33 6.05 -29.48
N ASP A 389 17.76 5.68 -28.34
CA ASP A 389 18.25 6.03 -27.00
C ASP A 389 19.46 5.18 -26.57
N GLU A 390 20.51 5.81 -26.04
CA GLU A 390 21.75 5.15 -25.63
C GLU A 390 21.58 4.27 -24.38
N GLY A 391 20.74 4.69 -23.42
CA GLY A 391 20.46 3.92 -22.21
C GLY A 391 19.82 2.57 -22.55
N VAL A 392 18.85 2.57 -23.48
CA VAL A 392 18.19 1.35 -23.95
C VAL A 392 19.18 0.42 -24.65
N ARG A 393 20.03 0.95 -25.55
CA ARG A 393 21.05 0.14 -26.24
C ARG A 393 22.03 -0.51 -25.27
N THR A 394 22.55 0.26 -24.33
CA THR A 394 23.54 -0.24 -23.35
C THR A 394 22.94 -1.32 -22.44
N ALA A 395 21.69 -1.14 -22.00
CA ALA A 395 20.97 -2.14 -21.21
C ALA A 395 20.69 -3.42 -22.01
N ALA A 396 20.29 -3.32 -23.28
CA ALA A 396 20.08 -4.46 -24.16
C ALA A 396 21.39 -5.23 -24.42
N LEU A 397 22.47 -4.51 -24.75
CA LEU A 397 23.79 -5.09 -24.99
C LEU A 397 24.36 -5.80 -23.76
N LYS A 398 24.05 -5.31 -22.56
CA LYS A 398 24.44 -5.96 -21.31
C LYS A 398 23.82 -7.34 -21.18
N ILE A 399 22.58 -7.53 -21.62
CA ILE A 399 21.91 -8.83 -21.63
C ILE A 399 22.48 -9.73 -22.73
N THR A 400 22.66 -9.22 -23.95
CA THR A 400 23.17 -10.04 -25.06
C THR A 400 24.59 -10.53 -24.83
N ASN A 401 25.43 -9.71 -24.19
CA ASN A 401 26.83 -10.04 -23.89
C ASN A 401 26.98 -10.75 -22.54
N PHE A 402 25.87 -11.04 -21.83
CA PHE A 402 25.92 -11.72 -20.56
C PHE A 402 26.37 -13.17 -20.76
N ALA A 403 27.51 -13.52 -20.18
CA ALA A 403 28.00 -14.89 -20.07
C ALA A 403 28.00 -15.29 -18.60
N ARG A 404 27.42 -16.45 -18.30
CA ARG A 404 27.44 -17.02 -16.94
C ARG A 404 28.85 -17.55 -16.67
N SER A 405 29.52 -16.95 -15.69
CA SER A 405 30.86 -17.34 -15.22
C SER A 405 30.84 -18.60 -14.38
#